data_AF-A0A7X6SLG7-F1
#
_entry.id   AF-A0A7X6SLG7-F1
#
_cell.length_a   1.000
_cell.length_b   1.000
_cell.length_c   1.000
_cell.angle_alpha   90.00
_cell.angle_beta   90.00
_cell.angle_gamma   90.00
#
_symmetry.space_group_name_H-M   'P 1'
#
loop_
_entity.id
_entity.type
_entity.pdbx_description
1 polymer ?
#
loop_
_entity_poly.entity_id
_entity_poly.type
_entity_poly.pdbx_seq_one_letter_code
_entity_poly.pdbx_strand_id
1 'polypeptide(L)' 'MDVLIDYPNYWVDALVGTLVLFFAGGAIALVLGTIIGAMRVSPVPIARGVGTVYVNVIRNTPLTL' A
#
# COMPACT_ATOMS: atom_id res chain seq x y z
N MET A 1 32.85 -17.18 8.26
CA MET A 1 32.00 -15.99 8.50
C MET A 1 30.65 -16.35 7.92
N ASP A 2 29.74 -16.83 8.76
CA ASP A 2 28.40 -17.22 8.32
C ASP A 2 27.42 -16.16 8.81
N VAL A 3 27.26 -15.13 7.97
CA VAL A 3 26.49 -13.89 8.27
C VAL A 3 25.04 -14.19 8.68
N LEU A 4 24.49 -15.35 8.30
CA LEU A 4 23.15 -15.78 8.67
C LEU A 4 23.05 -16.21 10.14
N ILE A 5 24.10 -16.83 10.67
CA ILE A 5 24.13 -17.40 12.02
C ILE A 5 24.81 -16.44 13.01
N ASP A 6 25.67 -15.55 12.51
CA ASP A 6 26.37 -14.56 13.31
C ASP A 6 25.41 -13.45 13.84
N TYR A 7 24.24 -13.26 13.21
CA TYR A 7 23.31 -12.17 13.54
C TYR A 7 21.80 -12.53 13.42
N PRO A 8 21.32 -13.58 14.10
CA PRO A 8 19.95 -14.08 13.93
C PRO A 8 18.87 -13.06 14.32
N ASN A 9 19.14 -12.22 15.33
CA ASN A 9 18.16 -11.23 15.81
C ASN A 9 17.84 -10.17 14.74
N TYR A 10 18.84 -9.67 14.00
CA TYR A 10 18.61 -8.66 12.95
C TYR A 10 17.77 -9.21 11.79
N TRP A 11 17.93 -10.49 11.47
CA TRP A 11 17.11 -11.16 10.45
C TRP A 11 15.65 -11.28 10.89
N VAL A 12 15.41 -11.62 12.15
CA VAL A 12 14.06 -11.68 12.72
C VAL A 12 13.41 -10.29 12.72
N ASP A 13 14.12 -9.26 13.18
CA ASP A 13 13.59 -7.90 13.23
C ASP A 13 13.26 -7.36 11.83
N ALA A 14 14.13 -7.59 10.85
CA ALA A 14 13.88 -7.19 9.46
C ALA A 14 12.67 -7.93 8.84
N LEU A 15 12.54 -9.23 9.13
CA LEU A 15 11.40 -10.03 8.67
C LEU A 15 10.09 -9.53 9.31
N VAL A 16 10.08 -9.33 10.63
CA VAL A 16 8.93 -8.82 11.36
C VAL A 16 8.55 -7.42 10.85
N GLY A 17 9.52 -6.53 10.67
CA GLY A 17 9.28 -5.19 10.12
C GLY A 17 8.65 -5.24 8.72
N THR A 18 9.10 -6.16 7.87
CA THR A 18 8.53 -6.37 6.53
C THR A 18 7.09 -6.86 6.61
N LEU A 19 6.79 -7.84 7.46
CA LEU A 19 5.44 -8.36 7.66
C LEU A 19 4.50 -7.28 8.21
N VAL A 20 4.96 -6.51 9.20
CA VAL A 20 4.18 -5.41 9.78
C VAL A 20 3.86 -4.37 8.71
N LEU A 21 4.86 -3.94 7.92
CA LEU A 21 4.65 -2.95 6.86
C LEU A 21 3.68 -3.47 5.78
N PHE A 22 3.84 -4.73 5.37
CA PHE A 22 2.96 -5.37 4.40
C PHE A 22 1.51 -5.43 4.87
N PHE A 23 1.26 -5.97 6.08
CA PHE A 23 -0.10 -6.13 6.57
C PHE A 23 -0.75 -4.81 6.97
N ALA A 24 -0.02 -3.92 7.65
CA ALA A 24 -0.56 -2.61 8.04
C ALA A 24 -0.81 -1.73 6.80
N GLY A 25 0.16 -1.65 5.88
CA GLY A 25 0.02 -0.91 4.63
C GLY A 25 -1.08 -1.48 3.74
N GLY A 26 -1.14 -2.82 3.62
CA GLY A 26 -2.19 -3.52 2.89
C GLY A 26 -3.59 -3.27 3.47
N ALA A 27 -3.75 -3.28 4.80
CA ALA A 27 -5.02 -2.99 5.45
C ALA A 27 -5.51 -1.56 5.16
N ILE A 28 -4.62 -0.57 5.24
CA ILE A 28 -4.94 0.83 4.90
C ILE A 28 -5.30 0.95 3.41
N ALA A 29 -4.52 0.31 2.54
CA ALA A 29 -4.75 0.33 1.10
C ALA A 29 -6.09 -0.33 0.71
N LEU A 30 -6.51 -1.39 1.41
CA LEU A 30 -7.81 -2.02 1.19
C LEU A 30 -8.95 -1.07 1.52
N VAL A 31 -8.93 -0.46 2.72
CA VAL A 31 -9.99 0.49 3.13
C VAL A 31 -10.07 1.65 2.15
N LEU A 32 -8.93 2.28 1.83
CA LEU A 32 -8.87 3.40 0.90
C LEU A 32 -9.31 2.99 -0.51
N GLY A 33 -8.83 1.84 -0.99
CA GLY A 33 -9.17 1.26 -2.28
C GLY A 33 -10.67 0.96 -2.41
N THR A 34 -11.31 0.45 -1.37
CA THR A 34 -12.76 0.21 -1.33
C THR A 34 -13.54 1.52 -1.44
N ILE A 35 -13.14 2.57 -0.70
CA ILE A 35 -13.78 3.89 -0.76
C ILE A 35 -13.67 4.47 -2.18
N ILE A 36 -12.46 4.43 -2.77
CA ILE A 36 -12.24 4.95 -4.13
C ILE A 36 -12.99 4.12 -5.17
N GLY A 37 -13.02 2.80 -5.02
CA GLY A 37 -13.80 1.90 -5.87
C GLY A 37 -15.28 2.29 -5.86
N ALA A 38 -15.85 2.51 -4.67
CA ALA A 38 -17.23 2.97 -4.50
C ALA A 38 -17.46 4.34 -5.17
N MET A 39 -16.53 5.28 -5.04
CA MET A 39 -16.60 6.58 -5.73
C MET A 39 -16.64 6.43 -7.25
N ARG A 40 -15.91 5.47 -7.82
CA ARG A 40 -15.85 5.24 -9.29
C ARG A 40 -17.12 4.63 -9.86
N VAL A 41 -17.91 3.89 -9.06
CA VAL A 41 -19.19 3.30 -9.50
C VAL A 41 -20.41 4.13 -9.09
N SER A 42 -20.22 5.19 -8.31
CA SER A 42 -21.29 6.08 -7.84
C SER A 42 -22.00 6.78 -9.01
N PRO A 43 -23.33 7.00 -8.94
CA PRO A 43 -24.05 7.81 -9.94
C PRO A 43 -23.69 9.30 -9.89
N VAL A 44 -23.00 9.76 -8.83
CA VAL A 44 -22.62 11.16 -8.64
C VAL A 44 -21.40 11.50 -9.53
N PRO A 45 -21.52 12.43 -10.50
CA PRO A 45 -20.44 12.74 -11.44
C PRO A 45 -19.15 13.20 -10.78
N ILE A 46 -19.26 14.01 -9.72
CA ILE A 46 -18.11 14.54 -8.97
C ILE A 46 -17.34 13.39 -8.29
N ALA A 47 -18.05 12.46 -7.65
CA ALA A 47 -17.42 11.31 -6.98
C ALA A 47 -16.62 10.45 -7.98
N ARG A 48 -17.19 10.21 -9.16
CA ARG A 48 -16.49 9.49 -10.25
C ARG A 48 -15.25 10.23 -10.73
N GLY A 49 -15.34 11.56 -10.84
CA GLY A 49 -14.22 12.43 -11.20
C GLY A 49 -13.07 12.29 -10.21
N VAL A 50 -13.34 12.45 -8.91
CA VAL A 50 -12.34 12.29 -7.84
C VAL A 50 -11.70 10.91 -7.87
N GLY A 51 -12.52 9.85 -7.94
CA GLY A 51 -12.01 8.48 -7.99
C GLY A 51 -11.14 8.20 -9.23
N THR A 52 -11.42 8.86 -10.36
CA THR A 52 -10.64 8.72 -11.59
C THR A 52 -9.31 9.45 -11.49
N VAL A 53 -9.30 10.68 -10.98
CA VAL A 53 -8.08 11.48 -10.77
C VAL A 53 -7.14 10.76 -9.81
N TYR A 54 -7.65 10.30 -8.66
CA TYR A 54 -6.83 9.59 -7.67
C TYR A 54 -6.12 8.38 -8.29
N VAL A 55 -6.86 7.50 -8.98
CA VAL A 55 -6.30 6.27 -9.54
C VAL A 55 -5.28 6.59 -10.63
N ASN A 56 -5.54 7.57 -11.49
CA ASN A 56 -4.62 7.95 -12.56
C ASN A 56 -3.35 8.61 -12.02
N VAL A 57 -3.42 9.42 -10.96
CA VAL A 57 -2.20 10.00 -10.38
C VAL A 57 -1.40 8.91 -9.67
N ILE A 58 -1.98 8.24 -8.69
CA ILE A 58 -1.25 7.31 -7.81
C ILE A 58 -0.69 6.11 -8.57
N ARG A 59 -1.37 5.60 -9.61
CA ARG A 59 -0.86 4.46 -10.39
C ARG A 59 0.17 4.84 -11.44
N ASN A 60 0.27 6.12 -11.81
CA ASN A 60 1.25 6.59 -12.81
C ASN A 60 2.40 7.41 -12.19
N THR A 61 2.39 7.65 -10.88
CA THR A 61 3.51 8.28 -10.16
C THR A 61 4.40 7.20 -9.52
N PRO A 62 5.72 7.19 -9.77
CA PRO A 62 6.64 6.28 -9.11
C PRO A 62 6.62 6.49 -7.58
N LEU A 63 6.76 5.42 -6.80
CA LEU A 63 6.75 5.53 -5.34
C LEU A 63 8.01 6.21 -4.78
N THR A 64 9.12 6.18 -5.52
CA THR A 64 10.47 6.46 -5.00
C THR A 64 11.22 7.58 -5.70
N LEU A 65 10.80 7.95 -6.92
CA LEU A 65 11.44 9.00 -7.73
C LEU A 65 10.75 10.34 -7.44
#